data_AF-A0A524ICT8-F1
#
_entry.id   AF-A0A524ICT8-F1
#
_cell.length_a   1.000
_cell.length_b   1.000
_cell.length_c   1.000
_cell.angle_alpha   90.00
_cell.angle_beta   90.00
_cell.angle_gamma   90.00
#
_symmetry.space_group_name_H-M   'P 1'
#
loop_
_entity.id
_entity.type
_entity.pdbx_description
1 polymer ?
#
loop_
_entity_poly.entity_id
_entity_poly.type
_entity_poly.pdbx_seq_one_letter_code
_entity_poly.pdbx_strand_id
1 'polypeptide(L)'
;DLNTMEGVVMPNLGRQTTLATLTFPRIVQEVDWVVSLAKMKTHHWAGATLSMKNFFGVMPGNYYGWPKNVLHQAGIPQSILDINATLKPHFAIVDGVTGMEGDGPIMGTPVQAGVLVMGRNLPAVDATCCRIMGINPDKIEYLRKADQWLGPIHESLIEQRGESWQRVHHPFALVPEILAHQGIRLT
;
A
#
# COMPACT_ATOMS: atom_id res chain seq x y z
N ASP A 1 3.64 -10.94 19.67
CA ASP A 1 4.15 -9.92 18.72
C ASP A 1 4.29 -10.59 17.36
N LEU A 2 3.85 -9.96 16.27
CA LEU A 2 3.99 -10.50 14.91
C LEU A 2 5.45 -10.66 14.49
N ASN A 3 6.39 -9.89 15.05
CA ASN A 3 7.81 -9.93 14.68
C ASN A 3 8.55 -11.16 15.19
N THR A 4 8.05 -11.83 16.22
CA THR A 4 8.70 -12.96 16.88
C THR A 4 7.84 -14.21 16.90
N MET A 5 6.58 -14.12 16.45
CA MET A 5 5.68 -15.25 16.32
C MET A 5 6.29 -16.33 15.41
N GLU A 6 5.93 -17.58 15.68
CA GLU A 6 6.23 -18.68 14.78
C GLU A 6 5.75 -18.36 13.36
N GLY A 7 6.64 -18.54 12.38
CA GLY A 7 6.36 -18.27 10.99
C GLY A 7 5.77 -19.49 10.27
N VAL A 8 4.83 -19.22 9.37
CA VAL A 8 4.38 -20.17 8.35
C VAL A 8 4.95 -19.78 7.00
N VAL A 9 5.65 -20.72 6.37
CA VAL A 9 6.22 -20.53 5.03
C VAL A 9 5.15 -20.82 3.98
N MET A 10 4.92 -19.87 3.09
CA MET A 10 3.95 -19.97 2.00
C MET A 10 4.68 -19.79 0.66
N PRO A 11 4.22 -20.45 -0.43
CA PRO A 11 4.74 -20.19 -1.75
C PRO A 11 4.48 -18.72 -2.15
N ASN A 12 5.46 -18.06 -2.74
CA ASN A 12 5.26 -16.70 -3.27
C ASN A 12 4.37 -16.78 -4.52
N LEU A 13 3.12 -16.37 -4.38
CA LEU A 13 2.13 -16.42 -5.46
C LEU A 13 2.25 -15.24 -6.43
N GLY A 14 2.87 -14.14 -6.02
CA GLY A 14 2.99 -12.95 -6.88
C GLY A 14 4.14 -13.01 -7.88
N ARG A 15 5.24 -13.70 -7.51
CA ARG A 15 6.42 -13.94 -8.36
C ARG A 15 7.00 -12.68 -9.02
N GLN A 16 6.88 -11.53 -8.38
CA GLN A 16 7.46 -10.25 -8.82
C GLN A 16 8.90 -10.09 -8.32
N THR A 17 9.25 -10.72 -7.20
CA THR A 17 10.62 -10.86 -6.69
C THR A 17 11.21 -12.23 -7.04
N THR A 18 12.51 -12.41 -6.78
CA THR A 18 13.20 -13.71 -6.90
C THR A 18 12.93 -14.66 -5.73
N LEU A 19 12.19 -14.22 -4.71
CA LEU A 19 11.88 -15.03 -3.53
C LEU A 19 10.89 -16.13 -3.91
N ALA A 20 11.27 -17.39 -3.71
CA ALA A 20 10.39 -18.53 -3.97
C ALA A 20 9.25 -18.66 -2.95
N THR A 21 9.47 -18.20 -1.72
CA THR A 21 8.53 -18.30 -0.60
C THR A 21 8.50 -17.02 0.21
N LEU A 22 7.41 -16.85 0.96
CA LEU A 22 7.22 -15.80 1.95
C LEU A 22 6.81 -16.44 3.29
N THR A 23 7.43 -16.03 4.38
CA THR A 23 7.12 -16.43 5.74
C THR A 23 6.20 -15.39 6.38
N PHE A 24 5.00 -15.78 6.77
CA PHE A 24 4.03 -14.95 7.48
C PHE A 24 3.94 -15.39 8.95
N PRO A 25 3.48 -14.56 9.89
CA PRO A 25 3.21 -15.01 11.26
C PRO A 25 2.05 -16.02 11.24
N ARG A 26 2.15 -17.13 11.98
CA ARG A 26 1.18 -18.24 11.96
C ARG A 26 -0.29 -17.80 12.06
N ILE A 27 -0.56 -16.74 12.83
CA ILE A 27 -1.91 -16.18 13.01
C ILE A 27 -2.64 -15.87 11.70
N VAL A 28 -1.95 -15.62 10.58
CA VAL A 28 -2.60 -15.36 9.29
C VAL A 28 -3.44 -16.54 8.77
N GLN A 29 -3.17 -17.76 9.26
CA GLN A 29 -3.94 -18.97 8.94
C GLN A 29 -5.05 -19.28 9.95
N GLU A 30 -5.09 -18.56 11.06
CA GLU A 30 -6.01 -18.79 12.18
C GLU A 30 -7.16 -17.78 12.19
N VAL A 31 -7.16 -16.82 11.27
CA VAL A 31 -8.16 -15.76 11.16
C VAL A 31 -9.04 -15.94 9.94
N ASP A 32 -10.32 -15.62 10.09
CA ASP A 32 -11.26 -15.62 8.95
C ASP A 32 -11.07 -14.41 8.04
N TRP A 33 -10.58 -13.29 8.59
CA TRP A 33 -10.46 -12.02 7.89
C TRP A 33 -9.12 -11.34 8.19
N VAL A 34 -8.52 -10.81 7.13
CA VAL A 34 -7.34 -9.95 7.17
C VAL A 34 -7.72 -8.58 6.65
N VAL A 35 -7.65 -7.58 7.53
CA VAL A 35 -8.03 -6.19 7.22
C VAL A 35 -6.81 -5.28 7.33
N SER A 36 -6.52 -4.51 6.28
CA SER A 36 -5.52 -3.44 6.38
C SER A 36 -6.15 -2.17 6.92
N LEU A 37 -5.61 -1.65 8.02
CA LEU A 37 -5.86 -0.29 8.49
C LEU A 37 -4.58 0.54 8.31
N ALA A 38 -4.55 1.39 7.28
CA ALA A 38 -3.37 2.16 6.91
C ALA A 38 -3.61 3.67 7.08
N LYS A 39 -2.54 4.43 7.28
CA LYS A 39 -2.60 5.90 7.18
C LYS A 39 -2.42 6.33 5.72
N MET A 40 -3.12 7.39 5.31
CA MET A 40 -2.91 8.04 4.01
C MET A 40 -1.60 8.84 4.02
N LYS A 41 -0.56 8.36 3.32
CA LYS A 41 0.76 9.02 3.33
C LYS A 41 1.46 9.01 1.98
N THR A 42 2.27 10.02 1.69
CA THR A 42 3.35 9.95 0.67
C THR A 42 4.47 9.01 1.13
N HIS A 43 5.31 8.56 0.20
CA HIS A 43 6.43 7.65 0.52
C HIS A 43 7.64 7.82 -0.40
N HIS A 44 8.82 8.01 0.18
CA HIS A 44 10.02 8.34 -0.59
C HIS A 44 10.52 7.26 -1.58
N TRP A 45 10.14 5.99 -1.41
CA TRP A 45 10.52 4.89 -2.31
C TRP A 45 9.38 4.33 -3.15
N ALA A 46 8.13 4.65 -2.79
CA ALA A 46 6.95 3.99 -3.37
C ALA A 46 5.93 4.98 -3.93
N GLY A 47 6.16 6.29 -3.77
CA GLY A 47 5.24 7.37 -4.10
C GLY A 47 4.14 7.55 -3.05
N ALA A 48 3.50 6.44 -2.64
CA ALA A 48 2.46 6.44 -1.61
C ALA A 48 2.56 5.22 -0.67
N THR A 49 2.20 5.42 0.59
CA THR A 49 1.92 4.35 1.57
C THR A 49 0.43 4.33 1.86
N LEU A 50 -0.21 3.22 1.51
CA LEU A 50 -1.64 3.00 1.64
C LEU A 50 -1.88 1.54 2.07
N SER A 51 -3.03 0.96 1.74
CA SER A 51 -3.45 -0.34 2.27
C SER A 51 -2.58 -1.50 1.82
N MET A 52 -2.16 -1.55 0.54
CA MET A 52 -1.33 -2.66 0.04
C MET A 52 0.05 -2.69 0.70
N LYS A 53 0.69 -1.53 0.85
CA LYS A 53 2.02 -1.41 1.46
C LYS A 53 2.00 -1.67 2.96
N ASN A 54 0.87 -1.46 3.63
CA ASN A 54 0.72 -1.67 5.06
C ASN A 54 1.08 -3.09 5.50
N PHE A 55 0.90 -4.10 4.63
CA PHE A 55 1.24 -5.49 4.92
C PHE A 55 2.75 -5.77 5.01
N PHE A 56 3.62 -4.82 4.66
CA PHE A 56 5.01 -4.90 5.12
C PHE A 56 5.06 -5.10 6.63
N GLY A 57 4.18 -4.44 7.40
CA GLY A 57 4.09 -4.57 8.85
C GLY A 57 3.86 -6.00 9.33
N VAL A 58 3.17 -6.84 8.55
CA VAL A 58 2.87 -8.24 8.91
C VAL A 58 4.09 -9.15 8.77
N MET A 59 5.05 -8.83 7.89
CA MET A 59 6.21 -9.68 7.60
C MET A 59 7.17 -9.74 8.82
N PRO A 60 7.39 -10.88 9.49
CA PRO A 60 8.05 -10.88 10.79
C PRO A 60 9.54 -10.51 10.73
N GLY A 61 10.00 -9.61 11.60
CA GLY A 61 11.39 -9.15 11.63
C GLY A 61 12.44 -10.24 11.87
N ASN A 62 12.11 -11.31 12.62
CA ASN A 62 13.01 -12.46 12.84
C ASN A 62 13.33 -13.26 11.56
N TYR A 63 12.52 -13.17 10.51
CA TYR A 63 12.79 -13.81 9.22
C TYR A 63 13.36 -12.86 8.15
N TYR A 64 13.00 -11.57 8.21
CA TYR A 64 13.36 -10.59 7.16
C TYR A 64 14.39 -9.54 7.59
N GLY A 65 14.84 -9.59 8.85
CA GLY A 65 15.69 -8.59 9.48
C GLY A 65 14.93 -7.31 9.84
N TRP A 66 15.64 -6.33 10.39
CA TRP A 66 15.10 -5.01 10.70
C TRP A 66 15.77 -3.96 9.79
N PRO A 67 15.02 -3.07 9.10
CA PRO A 67 13.56 -2.93 9.04
C PRO A 67 12.91 -3.77 7.92
N LYS A 68 13.26 -5.06 7.78
CA LYS A 68 12.89 -6.00 6.70
C LYS A 68 13.80 -5.89 5.47
N ASN A 69 15.12 -5.87 5.68
CA ASN A 69 16.14 -5.67 4.64
C ASN A 69 15.98 -6.60 3.44
N VAL A 70 15.61 -7.86 3.67
CA VAL A 70 15.42 -8.86 2.59
C VAL A 70 14.37 -8.38 1.57
N LEU A 71 13.24 -7.85 2.04
CA LEU A 71 12.16 -7.36 1.18
C LEU A 71 12.53 -6.03 0.51
N HIS A 72 13.28 -5.16 1.20
CA HIS A 72 13.75 -3.91 0.63
C HIS A 72 14.74 -4.17 -0.52
N GLN A 73 15.67 -5.11 -0.33
CA GLN A 73 16.64 -5.51 -1.35
C GLN A 73 15.99 -6.23 -2.53
N ALA A 74 14.91 -6.99 -2.30
CA ALA A 74 14.16 -7.65 -3.36
C ALA A 74 13.32 -6.69 -4.24
N GLY A 75 13.20 -5.42 -3.82
CA GLY A 75 12.39 -4.40 -4.47
C GLY A 75 11.08 -4.17 -3.73
N ILE A 76 10.85 -2.93 -3.29
CA ILE A 76 9.67 -2.55 -2.51
C ILE A 76 8.38 -2.73 -3.33
N PRO A 77 8.23 -2.17 -4.55
CA PRO A 77 7.01 -2.35 -5.34
C PRO A 77 6.68 -3.83 -5.62
N GLN A 78 7.69 -4.63 -5.93
CA GLN A 78 7.58 -6.06 -6.21
C GLN A 78 7.14 -6.83 -4.95
N SER A 79 7.76 -6.52 -3.80
CA SER A 79 7.39 -7.13 -2.53
C SER A 79 5.96 -6.76 -2.10
N ILE A 80 5.49 -5.53 -2.36
CA ILE A 80 4.09 -5.15 -2.11
C ILE A 80 3.15 -6.09 -2.86
N LEU A 81 3.39 -6.31 -4.16
CA LEU A 81 2.59 -7.19 -5.00
C LEU A 81 2.63 -8.64 -4.53
N ASP A 82 3.82 -9.16 -4.24
CA ASP A 82 4.03 -10.53 -3.77
C ASP A 82 3.31 -10.84 -2.47
N ILE A 83 3.39 -9.92 -1.51
CA ILE A 83 2.69 -10.02 -0.22
C ILE A 83 1.18 -10.01 -0.44
N ASN A 84 0.65 -9.08 -1.22
CA ASN A 84 -0.80 -8.97 -1.43
C ASN A 84 -1.36 -10.17 -2.22
N ALA A 85 -0.64 -10.65 -3.24
CA ALA A 85 -1.01 -11.83 -4.02
C ALA A 85 -1.00 -13.12 -3.19
N THR A 86 -0.06 -13.23 -2.23
CA THR A 86 0.10 -14.42 -1.39
C THR A 86 -0.85 -14.40 -0.19
N LEU A 87 -0.96 -13.27 0.51
CA LEU A 87 -1.79 -13.11 1.71
C LEU A 87 -3.28 -12.98 1.39
N LYS A 88 -3.62 -12.44 0.21
CA LYS A 88 -5.00 -12.18 -0.26
C LYS A 88 -5.89 -11.47 0.79
N PRO A 89 -5.56 -10.23 1.18
CA PRO A 89 -6.33 -9.49 2.19
C PRO A 89 -7.79 -9.26 1.77
N HIS A 90 -8.68 -9.15 2.76
CA HIS A 90 -10.13 -9.15 2.55
C HIS A 90 -10.73 -7.74 2.49
N PHE A 91 -10.11 -6.78 3.19
CA PHE A 91 -10.64 -5.43 3.29
C PHE A 91 -9.54 -4.42 3.56
N ALA A 92 -9.70 -3.21 3.02
CA ALA A 92 -8.85 -2.07 3.26
C ALA A 92 -9.63 -0.94 3.90
N ILE A 93 -9.00 -0.28 4.85
CA ILE A 93 -9.39 0.99 5.43
C ILE A 93 -8.15 1.88 5.39
N VAL A 94 -8.25 3.00 4.70
CA VAL A 94 -7.25 4.06 4.68
C VAL A 94 -7.78 5.23 5.48
N ASP A 95 -7.14 5.48 6.61
CA ASP A 95 -7.38 6.61 7.49
C ASP A 95 -6.57 7.83 7.03
N GLY A 96 -7.26 8.76 6.37
CA GLY A 96 -6.79 10.08 5.99
C GLY A 96 -7.34 11.21 6.86
N VAL A 97 -7.90 10.96 8.05
CA VAL A 97 -8.36 12.03 8.95
C VAL A 97 -7.22 13.02 9.17
N THR A 98 -6.09 12.49 9.64
CA THR A 98 -4.77 13.13 9.53
C THR A 98 -3.88 12.27 8.64
N GLY A 99 -3.58 12.72 7.43
CA GLY A 99 -2.59 12.12 6.54
C GLY A 99 -1.17 12.61 6.81
N MET A 100 -0.24 12.23 5.94
CA MET A 100 1.15 12.74 5.94
C MET A 100 1.61 13.01 4.51
N GLU A 101 2.11 14.22 4.27
CA GLU A 101 2.66 14.64 2.98
C GLU A 101 4.17 14.93 3.07
N GLY A 102 4.83 15.18 1.94
CA GLY A 102 6.26 15.45 1.91
C GLY A 102 7.11 14.18 2.02
N ASP A 103 8.21 14.22 2.78
CA ASP A 103 9.17 13.12 2.95
C ASP A 103 8.67 12.03 3.93
N GLY A 104 7.55 11.41 3.57
CA GLY A 104 7.04 10.23 4.25
C GLY A 104 7.92 8.99 4.00
N PRO A 105 7.89 7.99 4.90
CA PRO A 105 6.86 7.79 5.91
C PRO A 105 7.22 8.26 7.33
N ILE A 106 8.43 8.80 7.53
CA ILE A 106 8.96 9.19 8.85
C ILE A 106 9.08 10.71 8.99
N MET A 107 9.60 11.40 7.97
CA MET A 107 9.97 12.82 8.03
C MET A 107 8.93 13.75 7.37
N GLY A 108 7.73 13.23 7.11
CA GLY A 108 6.66 13.99 6.47
C GLY A 108 5.90 14.91 7.41
N THR A 109 5.10 15.81 6.84
CA THR A 109 4.27 16.78 7.55
C THR A 109 2.84 16.26 7.70
N PRO A 110 2.22 16.34 8.89
CA PRO A 110 0.80 16.01 9.06
C PRO A 110 -0.09 16.92 8.22
N VAL A 111 -1.11 16.35 7.57
CA VAL A 111 -2.10 17.11 6.76
C VAL A 111 -3.52 16.62 7.06
N GLN A 112 -4.48 17.54 7.19
CA GLN A 112 -5.87 17.21 7.52
C GLN A 112 -6.68 16.91 6.26
N ALA A 113 -6.52 15.71 5.68
CA ALA A 113 -7.29 15.33 4.49
C ALA A 113 -8.76 15.02 4.80
N GLY A 114 -9.08 14.65 6.05
CA GLY A 114 -10.47 14.58 6.53
C GLY A 114 -11.31 13.44 5.95
N VAL A 115 -10.68 12.37 5.46
CA VAL A 115 -11.38 11.27 4.76
C VAL A 115 -11.07 9.90 5.35
N LEU A 116 -12.03 8.99 5.23
CA LEU A 116 -11.83 7.54 5.32
C LEU A 116 -12.18 6.93 3.96
N VAL A 117 -11.28 6.11 3.42
CA VAL A 117 -11.54 5.36 2.18
C VAL A 117 -11.45 3.88 2.50
N MET A 118 -12.45 3.09 2.12
CA MET A 118 -12.48 1.68 2.47
C MET A 118 -13.19 0.83 1.43
N GLY A 119 -12.83 -0.44 1.35
CA GLY A 119 -13.37 -1.35 0.35
C GLY A 119 -12.70 -2.72 0.34
N ARG A 120 -13.28 -3.63 -0.42
CA ARG A 120 -12.79 -5.03 -0.57
C ARG A 120 -11.68 -5.20 -1.60
N ASN A 121 -11.48 -4.22 -2.48
CA ASN A 121 -10.43 -4.26 -3.49
C ASN A 121 -9.34 -3.24 -3.13
N LEU A 122 -8.19 -3.74 -2.66
CA LEU A 122 -7.09 -2.92 -2.17
C LEU A 122 -6.50 -1.99 -3.26
N PRO A 123 -6.21 -2.46 -4.49
CA PRO A 123 -5.79 -1.58 -5.58
C PRO A 123 -6.79 -0.45 -5.85
N ALA A 124 -8.09 -0.72 -5.85
CA ALA A 124 -9.12 0.30 -6.06
C ALA A 124 -9.13 1.34 -4.93
N VAL A 125 -9.04 0.89 -3.67
CA VAL A 125 -8.97 1.79 -2.50
C VAL A 125 -7.72 2.67 -2.58
N ASP A 126 -6.56 2.06 -2.84
CA ASP A 126 -5.29 2.78 -2.91
C ASP A 126 -5.27 3.76 -4.10
N ALA A 127 -5.82 3.38 -5.25
CA ALA A 127 -5.93 4.25 -6.42
C ALA A 127 -6.85 5.45 -6.16
N THR A 128 -7.98 5.25 -5.48
CA THR A 128 -8.86 6.34 -5.04
C THR A 128 -8.16 7.27 -4.05
N CYS A 129 -7.41 6.72 -3.09
CA CYS A 129 -6.59 7.55 -2.19
C CYS A 129 -5.52 8.34 -2.93
N CYS A 130 -4.84 7.74 -3.93
CA CYS A 130 -3.91 8.46 -4.79
C CYS A 130 -4.59 9.65 -5.46
N ARG A 131 -5.77 9.46 -6.05
CA ARG A 131 -6.54 10.57 -6.66
C ARG A 131 -6.86 11.66 -5.66
N ILE A 132 -7.30 11.31 -4.46
CA ILE A 132 -7.57 12.28 -3.38
C ILE A 132 -6.31 13.09 -3.05
N MET A 133 -5.15 12.45 -2.93
CA MET A 133 -3.85 13.10 -2.69
C MET A 133 -3.32 13.89 -3.90
N GLY A 134 -4.06 13.95 -5.02
CA GLY A 134 -3.59 14.54 -6.27
C GLY A 134 -2.44 13.77 -6.91
N ILE A 135 -2.38 12.46 -6.73
CA ILE A 135 -1.37 11.56 -7.29
C ILE A 135 -2.03 10.70 -8.37
N ASN A 136 -1.39 10.60 -9.53
CA ASN A 136 -1.84 9.73 -10.61
C ASN A 136 -1.55 8.25 -10.27
N PRO A 137 -2.58 7.39 -10.09
CA PRO A 137 -2.37 6.00 -9.74
C PRO A 137 -1.61 5.20 -10.81
N ASP A 138 -1.70 5.57 -12.09
CA ASP A 138 -0.93 4.95 -13.19
C ASP A 138 0.57 5.19 -13.08
N LYS A 139 0.99 6.20 -12.31
CA LYS A 139 2.40 6.54 -12.07
C LYS A 139 2.97 5.86 -10.83
N ILE A 140 2.15 5.18 -10.04
CA ILE A 140 2.59 4.39 -8.90
C ILE A 140 2.85 2.96 -9.35
N GLU A 141 4.12 2.54 -9.33
CA GLU A 141 4.55 1.29 -9.98
C GLU A 141 3.77 0.05 -9.53
N TYR A 142 3.56 -0.13 -8.22
CA TYR A 142 2.83 -1.28 -7.71
C TYR A 142 1.33 -1.22 -8.04
N LEU A 143 0.72 -0.04 -8.14
CA LEU A 143 -0.68 0.08 -8.56
C LEU A 143 -0.83 -0.19 -10.05
N ARG A 144 0.03 0.40 -10.89
CA ARG A 144 0.04 0.13 -12.33
C ARG A 144 0.21 -1.36 -12.64
N LYS A 145 1.07 -2.06 -11.89
CA LYS A 145 1.27 -3.51 -12.05
C LYS A 145 0.13 -4.35 -11.45
N ALA A 146 -0.59 -3.84 -10.46
CA ALA A 146 -1.74 -4.50 -9.88
C ALA A 146 -2.99 -4.45 -10.76
N ASP A 147 -3.08 -3.46 -11.67
CA ASP A 147 -4.22 -3.29 -12.56
C ASP A 147 -4.48 -4.54 -13.41
N GLN A 148 -5.76 -4.89 -13.56
CA GLN A 148 -6.23 -6.12 -14.23
C GLN A 148 -5.72 -7.45 -13.65
N TRP A 149 -5.00 -7.43 -12.52
CA TRP A 149 -4.52 -8.64 -11.84
C TRP A 149 -5.06 -8.75 -10.41
N LEU A 150 -4.62 -7.87 -9.52
CA LEU A 150 -5.07 -7.83 -8.13
C LEU A 150 -6.34 -6.98 -7.97
N GLY A 151 -6.57 -6.04 -8.89
CA GLY A 151 -7.75 -5.19 -8.86
C GLY A 151 -7.65 -3.98 -9.79
N PRO A 152 -8.80 -3.38 -10.15
CA PRO A 152 -8.81 -2.22 -11.04
C PRO A 152 -8.25 -0.98 -10.33
N ILE A 153 -7.52 -0.15 -11.09
CA ILE A 153 -7.09 1.17 -10.61
C ILE A 153 -7.81 2.32 -11.29
N HIS A 154 -8.44 2.10 -12.45
CA HIS A 154 -9.15 3.13 -13.22
C HIS A 154 -10.51 3.46 -12.60
N GLU A 155 -10.82 4.75 -12.44
CA GLU A 155 -12.07 5.25 -11.83
C GLU A 155 -13.32 4.68 -12.50
N SER A 156 -13.33 4.56 -13.83
CA SER A 156 -14.46 4.01 -14.59
C SER A 156 -14.77 2.54 -14.27
N LEU A 157 -13.84 1.82 -13.63
CA LEU A 157 -13.98 0.42 -13.23
C LEU A 157 -14.22 0.26 -11.72
N ILE A 158 -14.34 1.37 -10.98
CA ILE A 158 -14.49 1.37 -9.52
C ILE A 158 -15.87 1.92 -9.16
N GLU A 159 -16.73 1.08 -8.59
CA GLU A 159 -17.97 1.55 -7.98
C GLU A 159 -17.65 2.26 -6.66
N GLN A 160 -17.64 3.59 -6.68
CA GLN A 160 -17.49 4.41 -5.49
C GLN A 160 -18.85 4.79 -4.91
N ARG A 161 -19.03 4.52 -3.61
CA ARG A 161 -20.18 4.98 -2.83
C ARG A 161 -19.73 6.05 -1.84
N GLY A 162 -20.59 7.03 -1.56
CA GLY A 162 -20.26 8.20 -0.75
C GLY A 162 -19.82 9.39 -1.60
N GLU A 163 -19.00 10.27 -1.04
CA GLU A 163 -18.42 11.42 -1.72
C GLU A 163 -17.52 10.97 -2.87
N SER A 164 -17.59 11.66 -4.01
CA SER A 164 -16.63 11.44 -5.10
C SER A 164 -15.25 11.96 -4.71
N TRP A 165 -14.19 11.33 -5.24
CA TRP A 165 -12.82 11.73 -4.88
C TRP A 165 -12.54 13.21 -5.25
N GLN A 166 -13.18 13.72 -6.31
CA GLN A 166 -13.04 15.12 -6.74
C GLN A 166 -13.54 16.10 -5.68
N ARG A 167 -14.60 15.76 -4.93
CA ARG A 167 -15.17 16.62 -3.87
C ARG A 167 -14.28 16.74 -2.65
N VAL A 168 -13.49 15.71 -2.39
CA VAL A 168 -12.57 15.62 -1.24
C VAL A 168 -11.11 15.70 -1.69
N HIS A 169 -10.87 16.14 -2.93
CA HIS A 169 -9.54 16.26 -3.50
C HIS A 169 -8.69 17.23 -2.68
N HIS A 170 -7.58 16.73 -2.14
CA HIS A 170 -6.67 17.45 -1.30
C HIS A 170 -5.24 17.09 -1.72
N PRO A 171 -4.65 17.83 -2.69
CA PRO A 171 -3.31 17.54 -3.18
C PRO A 171 -2.27 17.57 -2.07
N PHE A 172 -1.57 16.45 -1.87
CA PHE A 172 -0.47 16.38 -0.91
C PHE A 172 0.79 17.02 -1.51
N ALA A 173 1.59 17.66 -0.66
CA ALA A 173 2.91 18.12 -1.00
C ALA A 173 3.79 16.95 -1.46
N LEU A 174 4.39 17.12 -2.65
CA LEU A 174 5.37 16.20 -3.22
C LEU A 174 6.73 16.90 -3.26
N VAL A 175 7.77 16.20 -2.83
CA VAL A 175 9.15 16.73 -2.74
C VAL A 175 9.88 16.43 -4.05
N PRO A 176 10.30 17.44 -4.84
CA PRO A 176 10.93 17.23 -6.16
C PRO A 176 12.22 16.41 -6.12
N GLU A 177 12.98 16.49 -5.03
CA GLU A 177 14.24 15.78 -4.84
C GLU A 177 14.04 14.27 -4.62
N ILE A 178 12.83 13.86 -4.24
CA ILE A 178 12.48 12.47 -4.03
C ILE A 178 12.08 11.85 -5.37
N LEU A 179 12.88 10.90 -5.85
CA LEU A 179 12.67 10.22 -7.13
C LEU A 179 11.24 9.65 -7.28
N ALA A 180 10.71 9.04 -6.23
CA ALA A 180 9.38 8.45 -6.25
C ALA A 180 8.22 9.47 -6.33
N HIS A 181 8.51 10.77 -6.18
CA HIS A 181 7.54 11.86 -6.28
C HIS A 181 7.59 12.59 -7.64
N GLN A 182 8.60 12.31 -8.46
CA GLN A 182 8.79 13.01 -9.73
C GLN A 182 7.79 12.51 -10.78
N GLY A 183 7.06 13.44 -11.42
CA GLY A 183 6.17 13.12 -12.54
C GLY A 183 4.92 12.30 -12.18
N ILE A 184 4.58 12.16 -10.90
CA ILE A 184 3.42 11.39 -10.45
C ILE A 184 2.16 12.24 -10.22
N ARG A 185 2.24 13.56 -10.40
CA ARG A 185 1.11 14.47 -10.14
C ARG A 185 -0.07 14.12 -11.04
N LEU A 186 -1.29 14.12 -10.48
CA LEU A 186 -2.52 13.99 -11.25
C LEU A 186 -2.76 15.32 -11.99
N THR A 187 -2.74 15.27 -13.32
CA THR A 187 -2.98 16.42 -14.22
C THR A 187 -4.40 16.44 -14.71
#